data_AF-A0A846KQC8-F1
#
_entry.id   AF-A0A846KQC8-F1
#
_cell.length_a   1.000
_cell.length_b   1.000
_cell.length_c   1.000
_cell.angle_alpha   90.00
_cell.angle_beta   90.00
_cell.angle_gamma   90.00
#
_symmetry.space_group_name_H-M   'P 1'
#
loop_
_entity.id
_entity.type
_entity.pdbx_description
1 polymer ?
#
loop_
_entity_poly.entity_id
_entity_poly.type
_entity_poly.pdbx_seq_one_letter_code
_entity_poly.pdbx_strand_id
1 'polypeptide(L)'
;MQFQTKALYNFLRFTSCHNKSLKVKKWQIEDLRVLKENKLFESLKNLGFNLNKEYFLKYANEADSPEDLVDLLAAEKEGESKDRIYLVLFELYRRFFSEKRCISIFADELDHRIFLYDSDELYNDELLQNSLANLKNILDSNVDFGVDQKEAFKGLLQYLAHDLENFLFDYISDQIDAKNEVYALELIDGYYPYISKTLWFDFLKAKLKALDDISSSNEIIEKVLSNLKLKPNIHLQFRILKFMVGLGDRNLFMKTFKQTAEHLKKENELKSILNILADFYIRLDRDDLEKKILDIIDKRSKIKSDQSLKKQDINAILNILA
;
A
#
# COMPACT_ATOMS: atom_id res chain seq x y z
N MET A 1 -9.34 10.17 5.60
CA MET A 1 -9.83 9.66 4.30
C MET A 1 -11.30 9.34 4.50
N GLN A 2 -12.18 9.81 3.62
CA GLN A 2 -13.61 9.48 3.70
C GLN A 2 -13.82 8.26 2.82
N PHE A 3 -14.03 7.10 3.44
CA PHE A 3 -14.28 5.86 2.72
C PHE A 3 -15.74 5.78 2.28
N GLN A 4 -15.96 5.20 1.11
CA GLN A 4 -17.27 4.69 0.73
C GLN A 4 -17.60 3.43 1.53
N THR A 5 -18.89 3.12 1.64
CA THR A 5 -19.42 2.15 2.62
C THR A 5 -18.67 0.81 2.60
N LYS A 6 -18.49 0.17 1.43
CA LYS A 6 -17.78 -1.13 1.36
C LYS A 6 -16.30 -1.04 1.77
N ALA A 7 -15.60 0.01 1.31
CA ALA A 7 -14.19 0.23 1.61
C ALA A 7 -13.92 0.33 3.12
N LEU A 8 -14.83 0.99 3.84
CA LEU A 8 -14.78 1.06 5.30
C LEU A 8 -14.83 -0.34 5.94
N TYR A 9 -15.75 -1.20 5.50
CA TYR A 9 -15.89 -2.54 6.06
C TYR A 9 -14.71 -3.46 5.71
N ASN A 10 -14.15 -3.33 4.50
CA ASN A 10 -12.89 -3.97 4.13
C ASN A 10 -11.76 -3.51 5.05
N PHE A 11 -11.61 -2.21 5.25
CA PHE A 11 -10.60 -1.65 6.13
C PHE A 11 -10.72 -2.18 7.57
N LEU A 12 -11.94 -2.19 8.13
CA LEU A 12 -12.20 -2.75 9.46
C LEU A 12 -11.81 -4.22 9.54
N ARG A 13 -12.18 -5.02 8.53
CA ARG A 13 -11.86 -6.44 8.45
C ARG A 13 -10.35 -6.66 8.43
N PHE A 14 -9.66 -6.09 7.45
CA PHE A 14 -8.21 -6.27 7.28
C PHE A 14 -7.42 -5.77 8.49
N THR A 15 -7.83 -4.64 9.07
CA THR A 15 -7.18 -4.11 10.28
C THR A 15 -7.42 -5.03 11.48
N SER A 16 -8.62 -5.61 11.64
CA SER A 16 -8.93 -6.50 12.76
C SER A 16 -8.13 -7.81 12.76
N CYS A 17 -7.74 -8.30 11.59
CA CYS A 17 -6.85 -9.47 11.46
C CYS A 17 -5.48 -9.21 12.10
N HIS A 18 -4.97 -7.99 11.97
CA HIS A 18 -3.65 -7.58 12.46
C HIS A 18 -3.69 -6.96 13.87
N ASN A 19 -4.83 -6.38 14.27
CA ASN A 19 -4.98 -5.67 15.53
C ASN A 19 -6.22 -6.11 16.31
N LYS A 20 -6.03 -7.05 17.25
CA LYS A 20 -7.09 -7.58 18.13
C LYS A 20 -7.67 -6.56 19.11
N SER A 21 -7.08 -5.37 19.25
CA SER A 21 -7.57 -4.32 20.16
C SER A 21 -8.65 -3.43 19.53
N LEU A 22 -8.92 -3.56 18.23
CA LEU A 22 -9.97 -2.81 17.55
C LEU A 22 -11.35 -3.18 18.12
N LYS A 23 -12.10 -2.19 18.60
CA LYS A 23 -13.48 -2.39 19.05
C LYS A 23 -14.41 -2.40 17.84
N VAL A 24 -14.66 -3.59 17.29
CA VAL A 24 -15.56 -3.80 16.15
C VAL A 24 -16.65 -4.82 16.48
N LYS A 25 -17.83 -4.64 15.89
CA LYS A 25 -18.92 -5.62 15.99
C LYS A 25 -18.64 -6.77 15.03
N LYS A 26 -19.04 -7.98 15.39
CA LYS A 26 -18.76 -9.20 14.60
C LYS A 26 -19.22 -9.09 13.15
N TRP A 27 -20.41 -8.53 12.90
CA TRP A 27 -20.95 -8.39 11.55
C TRP A 27 -20.16 -7.42 10.66
N GLN A 28 -19.39 -6.49 11.24
CA GLN A 28 -18.61 -5.50 10.48
C GLN A 28 -17.34 -6.10 9.87
N ILE A 29 -16.89 -7.24 10.41
CA ILE A 29 -15.66 -7.93 10.00
C ILE A 29 -15.95 -9.34 9.48
N GLU A 30 -17.22 -9.72 9.38
CA GLU A 30 -17.63 -11.02 8.87
C GLU A 30 -17.27 -11.12 7.39
N ASP A 31 -16.58 -12.20 7.01
CA ASP A 31 -16.28 -12.44 5.61
C ASP A 31 -17.49 -13.05 4.90
N LEU A 32 -18.29 -12.20 4.27
CA LEU A 32 -19.45 -12.66 3.52
C LEU A 32 -19.07 -13.48 2.28
N ARG A 33 -17.82 -13.38 1.79
CA ARG A 33 -17.32 -14.14 0.63
C ARG A 33 -17.30 -15.65 0.88
N VAL A 34 -17.08 -16.08 2.13
CA VAL A 34 -17.06 -17.51 2.49
C VAL A 34 -18.45 -18.09 2.80
N LEU A 35 -19.47 -17.25 2.96
CA LEU A 35 -20.83 -17.72 3.26
C LEU A 35 -21.48 -18.34 2.02
N LYS A 36 -22.29 -19.40 2.24
CA LYS A 36 -23.12 -20.00 1.19
C LYS A 36 -24.28 -19.07 0.83
N GLU A 37 -24.75 -19.12 -0.42
CA GLU A 37 -25.85 -18.28 -0.92
C GLU A 37 -27.09 -18.30 -0.03
N ASN A 38 -27.53 -19.49 0.41
CA ASN A 38 -28.71 -19.63 1.28
C ASN A 38 -28.56 -18.85 2.59
N LYS A 39 -27.35 -18.80 3.16
CA LYS A 39 -27.10 -18.04 4.40
C LYS A 39 -27.20 -16.53 4.18
N LEU A 40 -26.85 -16.04 2.99
CA LEU A 40 -26.98 -14.62 2.64
C LEU A 40 -28.47 -14.23 2.55
N PHE A 41 -29.28 -15.02 1.87
CA PHE A 41 -30.73 -14.79 1.82
C PHE A 41 -31.42 -14.95 3.18
N GLU A 42 -31.01 -15.92 4.00
CA GLU A 42 -31.47 -16.04 5.40
C GLU A 42 -31.11 -14.80 6.23
N SER A 43 -29.91 -14.24 6.01
CA SER A 43 -29.46 -13.02 6.70
C SER A 43 -30.32 -11.82 6.31
N LEU A 44 -30.66 -11.66 5.03
CA LEU A 44 -31.63 -10.65 4.58
C LEU A 44 -33.00 -10.85 5.21
N LYS A 45 -33.49 -12.10 5.25
CA LYS A 45 -34.78 -12.43 5.87
C LYS A 45 -34.82 -12.03 7.34
N ASN A 46 -33.74 -12.30 8.09
CA ASN A 46 -33.59 -11.89 9.49
C ASN A 46 -33.51 -10.37 9.67
N LEU A 47 -33.09 -9.64 8.64
CA LEU A 47 -33.10 -8.17 8.59
C LEU A 47 -34.45 -7.59 8.09
N GLY A 48 -35.45 -8.45 7.86
CA GLY A 48 -36.78 -8.06 7.43
C GLY A 48 -36.98 -8.03 5.90
N PHE A 49 -36.02 -8.54 5.13
CA PHE A 49 -36.07 -8.61 3.67
C PHE A 49 -36.32 -10.04 3.20
N ASN A 50 -37.57 -10.35 2.84
CA ASN A 50 -37.92 -11.65 2.29
C ASN A 50 -37.64 -11.69 0.78
N LEU A 51 -36.36 -11.76 0.44
CA LEU A 51 -35.87 -11.80 -0.93
C LEU A 51 -35.42 -13.22 -1.26
N ASN A 52 -35.83 -13.75 -2.41
CA ASN A 52 -35.27 -14.97 -2.98
C ASN A 52 -34.38 -14.61 -4.18
N LYS A 53 -33.70 -15.61 -4.77
CA LYS A 53 -32.81 -15.39 -5.90
C LYS A 53 -33.50 -14.76 -7.12
N GLU A 54 -34.71 -15.22 -7.46
CA GLU A 54 -35.46 -14.70 -8.62
C GLU A 54 -35.82 -13.22 -8.44
N TYR A 55 -36.37 -12.86 -7.28
CA TYR A 55 -36.69 -11.46 -6.98
C TYR A 55 -35.43 -10.61 -6.91
N PHE A 56 -34.35 -11.11 -6.30
CA PHE A 56 -33.06 -10.41 -6.29
C PHE A 56 -32.59 -10.05 -7.70
N LEU A 57 -32.57 -11.03 -8.61
CA LEU A 57 -32.12 -10.81 -9.99
C LEU A 57 -32.99 -9.78 -10.73
N LYS A 58 -34.30 -9.74 -10.43
CA LYS A 58 -35.21 -8.74 -11.02
C LYS A 58 -34.83 -7.32 -10.58
N TYR A 59 -34.67 -7.08 -9.28
CA TYR A 59 -34.29 -5.75 -8.78
C TYR A 59 -32.85 -5.37 -9.15
N ALA A 60 -31.92 -6.32 -9.12
CA ALA A 60 -30.54 -6.08 -9.52
C ALA A 60 -30.39 -5.71 -11.00
N ASN A 61 -31.30 -6.18 -11.88
CA ASN A 61 -31.33 -5.73 -13.28
C ASN A 61 -31.68 -4.25 -13.42
N GLU A 62 -32.53 -3.74 -12.53
CA GLU A 62 -32.98 -2.34 -12.50
C GLU A 62 -31.97 -1.40 -11.82
N ALA A 63 -30.90 -1.95 -11.22
CA ALA A 63 -29.85 -1.21 -10.53
C ALA A 63 -28.50 -1.29 -11.27
N ASP A 64 -27.78 -0.17 -11.32
CA ASP A 64 -26.44 -0.12 -11.93
C ASP A 64 -25.32 -0.37 -10.91
N SER A 65 -25.64 -0.34 -9.62
CA SER A 65 -24.70 -0.60 -8.54
C SER A 65 -25.36 -1.25 -7.32
N PRO A 66 -24.58 -1.88 -6.41
CA PRO A 66 -25.07 -2.32 -5.11
C PRO A 66 -25.67 -1.18 -4.27
N GLU A 67 -25.11 0.03 -4.38
CA GLU A 67 -25.60 1.23 -3.72
C GLU A 67 -27.03 1.56 -4.20
N ASP A 68 -27.24 1.61 -5.51
CA ASP A 68 -28.56 1.86 -6.11
C ASP A 68 -29.56 0.79 -5.71
N LEU A 69 -29.14 -0.49 -5.70
CA LEU A 69 -30.01 -1.59 -5.29
C LEU A 69 -30.47 -1.46 -3.84
N VAL A 70 -29.59 -1.00 -2.96
CA VAL A 70 -29.91 -0.76 -1.55
C VAL A 70 -30.84 0.42 -1.40
N ASP A 71 -30.67 1.47 -2.19
CA ASP A 71 -31.59 2.61 -2.18
C ASP A 71 -32.98 2.22 -2.74
N LEU A 72 -33.04 1.35 -3.74
CA LEU A 72 -34.32 0.83 -4.26
C LEU A 72 -35.06 -0.06 -3.24
N LEU A 73 -34.34 -0.93 -2.53
CA LEU A 73 -34.96 -1.93 -1.65
C LEU A 73 -35.12 -1.43 -0.20
N ALA A 74 -34.20 -0.61 0.28
CA ALA A 74 -34.05 -0.29 1.70
C ALA A 74 -33.96 1.22 1.97
N ALA A 75 -34.57 2.06 1.12
CA ALA A 75 -34.65 3.52 1.32
C ALA A 75 -35.11 3.93 2.73
N GLU A 76 -36.08 3.20 3.30
CA GLU A 76 -36.65 3.50 4.62
C GLU A 76 -35.79 3.02 5.81
N LYS A 77 -34.68 2.32 5.56
CA LYS A 77 -33.78 1.85 6.61
C LYS A 77 -32.67 2.86 6.86
N GLU A 78 -32.24 2.98 8.11
CA GLU A 78 -31.14 3.87 8.50
C GLU A 78 -30.12 3.18 9.41
N GLY A 79 -28.93 3.78 9.47
CA GLY A 79 -27.83 3.37 10.35
C GLY A 79 -27.39 1.91 10.15
N GLU A 80 -27.11 1.23 11.25
CA GLU A 80 -26.60 -0.16 11.27
C GLU A 80 -27.49 -1.15 10.51
N SER A 81 -28.80 -0.92 10.47
CA SER A 81 -29.71 -1.80 9.73
C SER A 81 -29.44 -1.70 8.23
N LYS A 82 -29.37 -0.46 7.70
CA LYS A 82 -29.08 -0.20 6.27
C LYS A 82 -27.71 -0.74 5.88
N ASP A 83 -26.70 -0.55 6.72
CA ASP A 83 -25.34 -1.03 6.46
C ASP A 83 -25.25 -2.56 6.38
N ARG A 84 -25.92 -3.27 7.30
CA ARG A 84 -25.95 -4.74 7.27
C ARG A 84 -26.67 -5.26 6.03
N ILE A 85 -27.76 -4.62 5.62
CA ILE A 85 -28.48 -4.95 4.39
C ILE A 85 -27.58 -4.69 3.18
N TYR A 86 -26.90 -3.54 3.14
CA TYR A 86 -25.95 -3.16 2.10
C TYR A 86 -24.88 -4.23 1.92
N LEU A 87 -24.22 -4.66 3.00
CA LEU A 87 -23.15 -5.65 2.90
C LEU A 87 -23.61 -6.98 2.29
N VAL A 88 -24.81 -7.44 2.64
CA VAL A 88 -25.36 -8.69 2.11
C VAL A 88 -25.81 -8.52 0.66
N LEU A 89 -26.48 -7.42 0.32
CA LEU A 89 -26.89 -7.12 -1.06
C LEU A 89 -25.67 -6.92 -1.97
N PHE A 90 -24.61 -6.27 -1.48
CA PHE A 90 -23.34 -6.12 -2.17
C PHE A 90 -22.73 -7.47 -2.54
N GLU A 91 -22.64 -8.39 -1.58
CA GLU A 91 -22.07 -9.72 -1.82
C GLU A 91 -22.93 -10.54 -2.81
N LEU A 92 -24.26 -10.44 -2.72
CA LEU A 92 -25.16 -11.08 -3.68
C LEU A 92 -25.01 -10.48 -5.08
N TYR A 93 -24.88 -9.16 -5.19
CA TYR A 93 -24.65 -8.45 -6.46
C TYR A 93 -23.33 -8.88 -7.09
N ARG A 94 -22.26 -8.91 -6.31
CA ARG A 94 -20.93 -9.39 -6.72
C ARG A 94 -20.97 -10.80 -7.31
N ARG A 95 -21.76 -11.71 -6.71
CA ARG A 95 -21.88 -13.12 -7.15
C ARG A 95 -22.72 -13.29 -8.40
N PHE A 96 -23.85 -12.61 -8.49
CA PHE A 96 -24.86 -12.88 -9.50
C PHE A 96 -24.84 -11.90 -10.69
N PHE A 97 -24.20 -10.74 -10.54
CA PHE A 97 -24.11 -9.69 -11.56
C PHE A 97 -22.65 -9.37 -11.90
N SER A 98 -21.85 -10.41 -12.14
CA SER A 98 -20.42 -10.26 -12.46
C SER A 98 -20.13 -9.52 -13.77
N GLU A 99 -21.13 -9.37 -14.64
CA GLU A 99 -21.06 -8.70 -15.95
C GLU A 99 -21.22 -7.17 -15.85
N LYS A 100 -22.02 -6.67 -14.88
CA LYS A 100 -22.17 -5.24 -14.60
C LYS A 100 -21.22 -4.82 -13.47
N ARG A 101 -19.93 -4.67 -13.79
CA ARG A 101 -18.94 -4.24 -12.79
C ARG A 101 -18.95 -2.73 -12.62
N CYS A 102 -19.56 -2.26 -11.54
CA CYS A 102 -19.39 -0.89 -11.08
C CYS A 102 -18.05 -0.71 -10.33
N ILE A 103 -17.70 0.56 -10.04
CA ILE A 103 -16.43 0.90 -9.37
C ILE A 103 -16.32 0.26 -7.97
N SER A 104 -17.42 0.19 -7.20
CA SER A 104 -17.40 -0.41 -5.86
C SER A 104 -17.06 -1.89 -5.91
N ILE A 105 -17.62 -2.64 -6.87
CA ILE A 105 -17.32 -4.06 -7.07
C ILE A 105 -15.87 -4.25 -7.53
N PHE A 106 -15.42 -3.43 -8.48
CA PHE A 106 -14.03 -3.46 -8.94
C PHE A 106 -13.04 -3.23 -7.79
N ALA A 107 -13.27 -2.18 -7.01
CA ALA A 107 -12.41 -1.81 -5.90
C ALA A 107 -12.41 -2.87 -4.78
N ASP A 108 -13.57 -3.46 -4.46
CA ASP A 108 -13.65 -4.56 -3.50
C ASP A 108 -12.86 -5.80 -3.93
N GLU A 109 -12.89 -6.15 -5.23
CA GLU A 109 -12.08 -7.25 -5.76
C GLU A 109 -10.60 -6.92 -5.80
N LEU A 110 -10.21 -5.68 -6.12
CA LEU A 110 -8.83 -5.24 -6.05
C LEU A 110 -8.31 -5.29 -4.61
N ASP A 111 -9.06 -4.74 -3.65
CA ASP A 111 -8.73 -4.81 -2.22
C ASP A 111 -8.52 -6.24 -1.74
N HIS A 112 -9.42 -7.16 -2.13
CA HIS A 112 -9.28 -8.55 -1.72
C HIS A 112 -8.02 -9.20 -2.30
N ARG A 113 -7.66 -8.89 -3.55
CA ARG A 113 -6.43 -9.40 -4.19
C ARG A 113 -5.18 -8.83 -3.53
N ILE A 114 -5.18 -7.55 -3.19
CA ILE A 114 -4.11 -6.92 -2.42
C ILE A 114 -3.96 -7.62 -1.07
N PHE A 115 -5.06 -7.85 -0.35
CA PHE A 115 -5.03 -8.55 0.93
C PHE A 115 -4.43 -9.96 0.82
N LEU A 116 -4.79 -10.72 -0.23
CA LEU A 116 -4.24 -12.06 -0.47
C LEU A 116 -2.74 -12.00 -0.81
N TYR A 117 -2.31 -10.99 -1.57
CA TYR A 117 -0.90 -10.74 -1.87
C TYR A 117 -0.12 -10.45 -0.58
N ASP A 118 -0.58 -9.47 0.21
CA ASP A 118 0.08 -9.05 1.46
C ASP A 118 0.12 -10.17 2.52
N SER A 119 -0.77 -11.16 2.43
CA SER A 119 -0.85 -12.29 3.36
C SER A 119 -0.08 -13.54 2.88
N ASP A 120 0.63 -13.46 1.75
CA ASP A 120 1.28 -14.60 1.08
C ASP A 120 0.29 -15.75 0.75
N GLU A 121 -1.00 -15.43 0.57
CA GLU A 121 -2.07 -16.40 0.25
C GLU A 121 -2.42 -16.41 -1.25
N LEU A 122 -1.78 -15.55 -2.04
CA LEU A 122 -2.02 -15.46 -3.48
C LEU A 122 -1.30 -16.59 -4.22
N TYR A 123 -2.08 -17.47 -4.87
CA TYR A 123 -1.53 -18.58 -5.65
C TYR A 123 -0.98 -18.14 -7.03
N ASN A 124 -1.59 -17.11 -7.62
CA ASN A 124 -1.22 -16.59 -8.93
C ASN A 124 -1.51 -15.08 -9.01
N ASP A 125 -0.52 -14.32 -9.44
CA ASP A 125 -0.54 -12.87 -9.56
C ASP A 125 -1.28 -12.37 -10.81
N GLU A 126 -1.54 -13.23 -11.81
CA GLU A 126 -2.19 -12.85 -13.07
C GLU A 126 -3.51 -12.10 -12.86
N LEU A 127 -4.30 -12.53 -11.87
CA LEU A 127 -5.53 -11.85 -11.51
C LEU A 127 -5.26 -10.45 -10.97
N LEU A 128 -4.29 -10.29 -10.08
CA LEU A 128 -3.89 -8.98 -9.56
C LEU A 128 -3.35 -8.08 -10.69
N GLN A 129 -2.50 -8.61 -11.57
CA GLN A 129 -1.96 -7.90 -12.73
C GLN A 129 -3.08 -7.41 -13.66
N ASN A 130 -4.05 -8.27 -13.96
CA ASN A 130 -5.24 -7.92 -14.74
C ASN A 130 -6.09 -6.85 -14.03
N SER A 131 -6.19 -6.90 -12.71
CA SER A 131 -6.88 -5.85 -11.94
C SER A 131 -6.14 -4.51 -12.04
N LEU A 132 -4.81 -4.49 -11.96
CA LEU A 132 -4.03 -3.27 -12.13
C LEU A 132 -4.15 -2.71 -13.56
N ALA A 133 -4.05 -3.56 -14.59
CA ALA A 133 -4.27 -3.12 -15.97
C ALA A 133 -5.67 -2.49 -16.15
N ASN A 134 -6.71 -3.11 -15.60
CA ASN A 134 -8.07 -2.56 -15.64
C ASN A 134 -8.20 -1.26 -14.83
N LEU A 135 -7.53 -1.16 -13.68
CA LEU A 135 -7.47 0.08 -12.90
C LEU A 135 -6.90 1.21 -13.76
N LYS A 136 -5.81 0.96 -14.48
CA LYS A 136 -5.22 1.96 -15.38
C LYS A 136 -6.21 2.41 -16.46
N ASN A 137 -6.90 1.46 -17.11
CA ASN A 137 -7.92 1.78 -18.11
C ASN A 137 -9.06 2.65 -17.53
N ILE A 138 -9.48 2.38 -16.29
CA ILE A 138 -10.48 3.21 -15.60
C ILE A 138 -9.97 4.62 -15.37
N LEU A 139 -8.72 4.77 -14.92
CA LEU A 139 -8.11 6.07 -14.69
C LEU A 139 -7.94 6.86 -16.01
N ASP A 140 -7.40 6.22 -17.04
CA ASP A 140 -7.22 6.81 -18.37
C ASP A 140 -8.57 7.28 -18.94
N SER A 141 -9.63 6.47 -18.81
CA SER A 141 -10.98 6.84 -19.25
C SER A 141 -11.49 8.10 -18.55
N ASN A 142 -11.25 8.26 -17.24
CA ASN A 142 -11.65 9.47 -16.51
C ASN A 142 -10.89 10.71 -17.01
N VAL A 143 -9.61 10.54 -17.34
CA VAL A 143 -8.78 11.62 -17.91
C VAL A 143 -9.27 12.00 -19.30
N ASP A 144 -9.68 11.04 -20.12
CA ASP A 144 -10.29 11.29 -21.44
C ASP A 144 -11.62 12.07 -21.32
N PHE A 145 -12.35 11.90 -20.21
CA PHE A 145 -13.52 12.72 -19.87
C PHE A 145 -13.16 14.10 -19.26
N GLY A 146 -11.87 14.45 -19.20
CA GLY A 146 -11.39 15.77 -18.77
C GLY A 146 -11.11 15.89 -17.27
N VAL A 147 -11.10 14.80 -16.51
CA VAL A 147 -10.74 14.80 -15.08
C VAL A 147 -9.21 14.87 -14.93
N ASP A 148 -8.72 15.67 -13.97
CA ASP A 148 -7.29 15.68 -13.65
C ASP A 148 -6.81 14.29 -13.16
N GLN A 149 -5.60 13.87 -13.56
CA GLN A 149 -5.04 12.56 -13.23
C GLN A 149 -5.04 12.28 -11.72
N LYS A 150 -4.62 13.25 -10.90
CA LYS A 150 -4.54 13.07 -9.44
C LYS A 150 -5.93 13.07 -8.82
N GLU A 151 -6.86 13.84 -9.37
CA GLU A 151 -8.25 13.83 -8.92
C GLU A 151 -8.95 12.50 -9.24
N ALA A 152 -8.75 11.96 -10.45
CA ALA A 152 -9.27 10.65 -10.85
C ALA A 152 -8.75 9.56 -9.90
N PHE A 153 -7.44 9.56 -9.63
CA PHE A 153 -6.82 8.61 -8.70
C PHE A 153 -7.38 8.77 -7.28
N LYS A 154 -7.44 10.00 -6.75
CA LYS A 154 -7.97 10.30 -5.42
C LYS A 154 -9.45 9.93 -5.26
N GLY A 155 -10.24 10.09 -6.32
CA GLY A 155 -11.65 9.67 -6.35
C GLY A 155 -11.78 8.16 -6.17
N LEU A 156 -10.96 7.40 -6.90
CA LEU A 156 -10.95 5.94 -6.83
C LEU A 156 -10.49 5.43 -5.46
N LEU A 157 -9.51 6.09 -4.83
CA LEU A 157 -9.03 5.71 -3.51
C LEU A 157 -10.12 5.73 -2.42
N GLN A 158 -11.24 6.43 -2.62
CA GLN A 158 -12.36 6.41 -1.67
C GLN A 158 -13.07 5.05 -1.62
N TYR A 159 -12.93 4.25 -2.68
CA TYR A 159 -13.54 2.92 -2.80
C TYR A 159 -12.60 1.78 -2.38
N LEU A 160 -11.34 2.09 -2.03
CA LEU A 160 -10.34 1.12 -1.61
C LEU A 160 -10.06 1.24 -0.11
N ALA A 161 -9.87 0.11 0.54
CA ALA A 161 -9.41 0.01 1.93
C ALA A 161 -7.89 0.08 2.04
N HIS A 162 -7.16 -0.47 1.06
CA HIS A 162 -5.70 -0.45 1.06
C HIS A 162 -5.14 0.90 0.60
N ASP A 163 -3.96 1.26 1.13
CA ASP A 163 -3.17 2.36 0.59
C ASP A 163 -2.54 1.92 -0.74
N LEU A 164 -3.28 2.13 -1.82
CA LEU A 164 -2.88 1.72 -3.17
C LEU A 164 -1.53 2.31 -3.59
N GLU A 165 -1.16 3.53 -3.18
CA GLU A 165 0.15 4.09 -3.54
C GLU A 165 1.30 3.32 -2.91
N ASN A 166 1.17 2.96 -1.62
CA ASN A 166 2.21 2.16 -0.95
C ASN A 166 2.22 0.74 -1.51
N PHE A 167 1.05 0.14 -1.72
CA PHE A 167 0.95 -1.18 -2.33
C PHE A 167 1.62 -1.21 -3.71
N LEU A 168 1.33 -0.24 -4.59
CA LEU A 168 1.97 -0.14 -5.90
C LEU A 168 3.50 -0.04 -5.76
N PHE A 169 3.99 0.75 -4.81
CA PHE A 169 5.42 0.85 -4.59
C PHE A 169 6.05 -0.49 -4.18
N ASP A 170 5.49 -1.16 -3.16
CA ASP A 170 6.01 -2.42 -2.65
C ASP A 170 5.88 -3.53 -3.72
N TYR A 171 4.72 -3.65 -4.36
CA TYR A 171 4.49 -4.60 -5.44
C TYR A 171 5.46 -4.40 -6.62
N ILE A 172 5.65 -3.17 -7.10
CA ILE A 172 6.63 -2.90 -8.17
C ILE A 172 8.05 -3.24 -7.71
N SER A 173 8.40 -2.92 -6.46
CA SER A 173 9.70 -3.30 -5.90
C SER A 173 9.91 -4.81 -5.96
N ASP A 174 8.90 -5.60 -5.61
CA ASP A 174 8.95 -7.06 -5.65
C ASP A 174 9.08 -7.57 -7.10
N GLN A 175 8.38 -6.94 -8.06
CA GLN A 175 8.52 -7.28 -9.48
C GLN A 175 9.95 -7.00 -10.00
N ILE A 176 10.59 -5.91 -9.55
CA ILE A 176 12.00 -5.63 -9.88
C ILE A 176 12.90 -6.71 -9.28
N ASP A 177 12.69 -7.06 -8.01
CA ASP A 177 13.51 -8.05 -7.31
C ASP A 177 13.33 -9.47 -7.91
N ALA A 178 12.14 -9.76 -8.46
CA ALA A 178 11.83 -10.96 -9.23
C ALA A 178 12.33 -10.93 -10.70
N LYS A 179 12.99 -9.85 -11.13
CA LYS A 179 13.49 -9.63 -12.51
C LYS A 179 12.40 -9.55 -13.58
N ASN A 180 11.18 -9.16 -13.21
CA ASN A 180 10.10 -8.84 -14.15
C ASN A 180 10.22 -7.39 -14.65
N GLU A 181 11.36 -7.07 -15.26
CA GLU A 181 11.79 -5.69 -15.56
C GLU A 181 10.83 -4.94 -16.46
N VAL A 182 10.36 -5.58 -17.54
CA VAL A 182 9.44 -4.98 -18.51
C VAL A 182 8.13 -4.60 -17.83
N TYR A 183 7.57 -5.53 -17.04
CA TYR A 183 6.31 -5.28 -16.35
C TYR A 183 6.45 -4.23 -15.25
N ALA A 184 7.55 -4.26 -14.49
CA ALA A 184 7.85 -3.22 -13.51
C ALA A 184 7.93 -1.83 -14.16
N LEU A 185 8.59 -1.70 -15.31
CA LEU A 185 8.67 -0.44 -16.05
C LEU A 185 7.29 0.04 -16.52
N GLU A 186 6.47 -0.85 -17.06
CA GLU A 186 5.10 -0.54 -17.50
C GLU A 186 4.23 -0.02 -16.35
N LEU A 187 4.34 -0.62 -15.16
CA LEU A 187 3.65 -0.17 -13.96
C LEU A 187 4.15 1.21 -13.51
N ILE A 188 5.47 1.40 -13.46
CA ILE A 188 6.07 2.68 -13.07
C ILE A 188 5.56 3.78 -13.99
N ASP A 189 5.75 3.64 -15.30
CA ASP A 189 5.39 4.69 -16.26
C ASP A 189 3.87 4.86 -16.39
N GLY A 190 3.12 3.76 -16.25
CA GLY A 190 1.66 3.78 -16.30
C GLY A 190 1.02 4.53 -15.14
N TYR A 191 1.55 4.40 -13.92
CA TYR A 191 0.97 5.04 -12.74
C TYR A 191 1.65 6.36 -12.34
N TYR A 192 2.85 6.66 -12.88
CA TYR A 192 3.60 7.88 -12.56
C TYR A 192 2.77 9.19 -12.60
N PRO A 193 1.87 9.40 -13.60
CA PRO A 193 1.09 10.65 -13.66
C PRO A 193 0.02 10.76 -12.56
N TYR A 194 -0.44 9.61 -12.04
CA TYR A 194 -1.57 9.50 -11.12
C TYR A 194 -1.17 9.66 -9.65
N ILE A 195 0.04 9.22 -9.29
CA ILE A 195 0.48 9.16 -7.90
C ILE A 195 0.88 10.52 -7.32
N SER A 196 0.74 10.64 -6.00
CA SER A 196 1.20 11.81 -5.25
C SER A 196 2.68 11.72 -4.89
N LYS A 197 3.17 10.51 -4.61
CA LYS A 197 4.51 10.20 -4.10
C LYS A 197 5.55 9.97 -5.22
N THR A 198 5.69 10.91 -6.16
CA THR A 198 6.54 10.74 -7.36
C THR A 198 8.00 10.35 -7.04
N LEU A 199 8.59 10.89 -5.97
CA LEU A 199 9.96 10.55 -5.56
C LEU A 199 10.16 9.07 -5.22
N TRP A 200 9.11 8.37 -4.77
CA TRP A 200 9.16 6.94 -4.53
C TRP A 200 9.24 6.16 -5.85
N PHE A 201 8.56 6.63 -6.88
CA PHE A 201 8.62 6.04 -8.22
C PHE A 201 9.92 6.41 -8.95
N ASP A 202 10.44 7.62 -8.76
CA ASP A 202 11.79 7.97 -9.24
C ASP A 202 12.85 7.04 -8.64
N PHE A 203 12.69 6.66 -7.38
CA PHE A 203 13.55 5.65 -6.76
C PHE A 203 13.35 4.25 -7.35
N LEU A 204 12.12 3.83 -7.68
CA LEU A 204 11.88 2.57 -8.40
C LEU A 204 12.53 2.58 -9.79
N LYS A 205 12.49 3.70 -10.52
CA LYS A 205 13.22 3.89 -11.79
C LYS A 205 14.73 3.71 -11.58
N ALA A 206 15.28 4.25 -10.50
CA ALA A 206 16.68 4.05 -10.15
C ALA A 206 16.99 2.58 -9.84
N LYS A 207 16.15 1.88 -9.05
CA LYS A 207 16.30 0.44 -8.77
C LYS A 207 16.34 -0.36 -10.07
N LEU A 208 15.37 -0.14 -10.96
CA LEU A 208 15.30 -0.83 -12.25
C LEU A 208 16.54 -0.54 -13.11
N LYS A 209 16.95 0.73 -13.20
CA LYS A 209 18.11 1.12 -14.00
C LYS A 209 19.42 0.50 -13.52
N ALA A 210 19.54 0.21 -12.22
CA ALA A 210 20.75 -0.41 -11.66
C ALA A 210 21.00 -1.84 -12.12
N LEU A 211 19.98 -2.51 -12.69
CA LEU A 211 20.13 -3.84 -13.27
C LEU A 211 21.04 -3.81 -14.51
N ASP A 212 20.98 -2.72 -15.27
CA ASP A 212 21.80 -2.52 -16.49
C ASP A 212 22.98 -1.57 -16.28
N ASP A 213 22.78 -0.47 -15.55
CA ASP A 213 23.73 0.63 -15.43
C ASP A 213 23.64 1.30 -14.05
N ILE A 214 24.56 0.89 -13.18
CA ILE A 214 24.72 1.41 -11.82
C ILE A 214 25.04 2.91 -11.82
N SER A 215 25.82 3.41 -12.80
CA SER A 215 26.19 4.83 -12.86
C SER A 215 24.96 5.68 -13.13
N SER A 216 24.17 5.32 -14.14
CA SER A 216 22.88 5.98 -14.43
C SER A 216 21.91 5.91 -13.25
N SER A 217 21.87 4.77 -12.54
CA SER A 217 21.05 4.63 -11.33
C SER A 217 21.47 5.63 -10.25
N ASN A 218 22.77 5.77 -9.99
CA ASN A 218 23.30 6.71 -9.01
C ASN A 218 22.95 8.17 -9.36
N GLU A 219 22.96 8.55 -10.65
CA GLU A 219 22.52 9.88 -11.09
C GLU A 219 21.04 10.15 -10.77
N ILE A 220 20.17 9.16 -10.96
CA ILE A 220 18.75 9.27 -10.59
C ILE A 220 18.61 9.39 -9.07
N ILE A 221 19.36 8.59 -8.30
CA ILE A 221 19.37 8.68 -6.83
C ILE A 221 19.81 10.07 -6.37
N GLU A 222 20.84 10.67 -6.96
CA GLU A 222 21.26 12.03 -6.63
C GLU A 222 20.16 13.07 -6.87
N LYS A 223 19.41 12.94 -7.98
CA LYS A 223 18.25 13.80 -8.26
C LYS A 223 17.18 13.63 -7.19
N VAL A 224 16.82 12.40 -6.83
CA VAL A 224 15.86 12.11 -5.76
C VAL A 224 16.31 12.70 -4.43
N LEU A 225 17.58 12.53 -4.06
CA LEU A 225 18.15 13.03 -2.81
C LEU A 225 18.20 14.56 -2.74
N SER A 226 18.42 15.23 -3.88
CA SER A 226 18.39 16.69 -3.94
C SER A 226 16.99 17.24 -3.66
N ASN A 227 15.93 16.60 -4.18
CA ASN A 227 14.55 16.93 -3.86
C ASN A 227 14.21 16.64 -2.39
N LEU A 228 14.76 15.57 -1.81
CA LEU A 228 14.58 15.23 -0.39
C LEU A 228 15.25 16.22 0.57
N LYS A 229 16.18 17.06 0.11
CA LYS A 229 16.71 18.16 0.94
C LYS A 229 15.64 19.22 1.21
N LEU A 230 14.78 19.49 0.24
CA LEU A 230 13.70 20.48 0.35
C LEU A 230 12.54 19.96 1.19
N LYS A 231 12.19 18.68 1.02
CA LYS A 231 11.12 18.01 1.75
C LYS A 231 11.59 16.64 2.25
N PRO A 232 12.21 16.59 3.44
CA PRO A 232 12.76 15.34 3.99
C PRO A 232 11.70 14.25 4.14
N ASN A 233 12.03 13.05 3.68
CA ASN A 233 11.25 11.83 3.89
C ASN A 233 12.20 10.72 4.37
N ILE A 234 12.21 10.49 5.68
CA ILE A 234 13.15 9.55 6.31
C ILE A 234 12.95 8.11 5.83
N HIS A 235 11.70 7.71 5.56
CA HIS A 235 11.39 6.36 5.10
C HIS A 235 11.96 6.09 3.71
N LEU A 236 11.83 7.05 2.79
CA LEU A 236 12.43 6.93 1.46
C LEU A 236 13.97 6.95 1.55
N GLN A 237 14.54 7.82 2.39
CA GLN A 237 15.99 7.85 2.62
C GLN A 237 16.54 6.51 3.14
N PHE A 238 15.83 5.86 4.07
CA PHE A 238 16.20 4.52 4.54
C PHE A 238 16.10 3.46 3.44
N ARG A 239 15.05 3.51 2.59
CA ARG A 239 14.93 2.59 1.45
C ARG A 239 16.07 2.78 0.45
N ILE A 240 16.44 4.03 0.14
CA ILE A 240 17.59 4.35 -0.72
C ILE A 240 18.88 3.81 -0.11
N LEU A 241 19.14 4.08 1.18
CA LEU A 241 20.36 3.59 1.85
C LEU A 241 20.45 2.06 1.81
N LYS A 242 19.37 1.35 2.14
CA LYS A 242 19.33 -0.12 2.06
C LYS A 242 19.65 -0.62 0.66
N PHE A 243 19.06 -0.01 -0.37
CA PHE A 243 19.37 -0.36 -1.75
C PHE A 243 20.84 -0.12 -2.10
N MET A 244 21.39 1.01 -1.66
CA MET A 244 22.78 1.37 -1.90
C MET A 244 23.77 0.46 -1.18
N VAL A 245 23.38 -0.21 -0.08
CA VAL A 245 24.21 -1.26 0.53
C VAL A 245 24.55 -2.32 -0.50
N GLY A 246 23.63 -2.71 -1.41
CA GLY A 246 23.85 -3.78 -2.38
C GLY A 246 24.48 -3.36 -3.72
N LEU A 247 24.23 -2.14 -4.19
CA LEU A 247 24.65 -1.71 -5.55
C LEU A 247 25.13 -0.25 -5.65
N GLY A 248 25.14 0.51 -4.56
CA GLY A 248 25.41 1.95 -4.59
C GLY A 248 26.89 2.34 -4.60
N ASP A 249 27.18 3.54 -5.12
CA ASP A 249 28.49 4.18 -4.98
C ASP A 249 28.78 4.51 -3.51
N ARG A 250 30.01 4.27 -3.07
CA ARG A 250 30.44 4.47 -1.68
C ARG A 250 30.35 5.94 -1.25
N ASN A 251 30.77 6.87 -2.10
CA ASN A 251 30.77 8.29 -1.75
C ASN A 251 29.32 8.80 -1.65
N LEU A 252 28.47 8.39 -2.59
CA LEU A 252 27.05 8.70 -2.56
C LEU A 252 26.37 8.07 -1.35
N PHE A 253 26.71 6.84 -0.96
CA PHE A 253 26.17 6.20 0.24
C PHE A 253 26.51 7.02 1.49
N MET A 254 27.79 7.38 1.68
CA MET A 254 28.22 8.15 2.83
C MET A 254 27.60 9.56 2.87
N LYS A 255 27.48 10.21 1.72
CA LYS A 255 26.78 11.50 1.58
C LYS A 255 25.31 11.38 1.97
N THR A 256 24.64 10.34 1.50
CA THR A 256 23.23 10.03 1.82
C THR A 256 23.06 9.72 3.29
N PHE A 257 23.96 8.93 3.88
CA PHE A 257 23.94 8.56 5.29
C PHE A 257 24.03 9.82 6.16
N LYS A 258 24.99 10.71 5.88
CA LYS A 258 25.15 11.98 6.61
C LYS A 258 23.88 12.85 6.53
N GLN A 259 23.34 13.04 5.33
CA GLN A 259 22.09 13.79 5.13
C GLN A 259 20.90 13.16 5.86
N THR A 260 20.82 11.84 5.91
CA THR A 260 19.74 11.12 6.57
C THR A 260 19.87 11.21 8.09
N ALA A 261 21.10 11.11 8.62
CA ALA A 261 21.40 11.21 10.04
C ALA A 261 20.95 12.55 10.64
N GLU A 262 21.06 13.65 9.89
CA GLU A 262 20.62 14.99 10.32
C GLU A 262 19.11 15.11 10.54
N HIS A 263 18.30 14.22 9.93
CA HIS A 263 16.85 14.25 10.02
C HIS A 263 16.27 13.26 11.04
N LEU A 264 17.12 12.47 11.70
CA LEU A 264 16.67 11.50 12.70
C LEU A 264 16.10 12.20 13.92
N LYS A 265 14.97 11.70 14.41
CA LYS A 265 14.26 12.24 15.57
C LYS A 265 14.16 11.25 16.70
N LYS A 266 14.12 9.95 16.42
CA LYS A 266 13.84 8.90 17.42
C LYS A 266 14.92 7.83 17.50
N GLU A 267 15.05 7.22 18.66
CA GLU A 267 16.03 6.16 18.93
C GLU A 267 15.90 4.96 17.98
N ASN A 268 14.67 4.55 17.64
CA ASN A 268 14.45 3.47 16.69
C ASN A 268 14.97 3.80 15.28
N GLU A 269 14.84 5.06 14.83
CA GLU A 269 15.38 5.52 13.55
C GLU A 269 16.91 5.47 13.56
N LEU A 270 17.53 5.86 14.68
CA LEU A 270 18.98 5.77 14.85
C LEU A 270 19.48 4.32 14.81
N LYS A 271 18.84 3.42 15.56
CA LYS A 271 19.19 1.99 15.53
C LYS A 271 19.01 1.42 14.12
N SER A 272 17.96 1.83 13.41
CA SER A 272 17.70 1.39 12.04
C SER A 272 18.79 1.85 11.07
N ILE A 273 19.22 3.11 11.11
CA ILE A 273 20.28 3.59 10.21
C ILE A 273 21.65 2.97 10.56
N LEU A 274 21.92 2.69 11.84
CA LEU A 274 23.16 2.03 12.26
C LEU A 274 23.22 0.59 11.78
N ASN A 275 22.10 -0.14 11.77
CA ASN A 275 22.05 -1.48 11.17
C ASN A 275 22.38 -1.41 9.67
N ILE A 276 21.79 -0.46 8.93
CA ILE A 276 22.08 -0.28 7.49
C ILE A 276 23.57 0.04 7.28
N LEU A 277 24.17 0.82 8.17
CA LEU A 277 25.59 1.14 8.12
C LEU A 277 26.48 -0.06 8.45
N ALA A 278 26.08 -0.91 9.40
CA ALA A 278 26.77 -2.17 9.68
C ALA A 278 26.74 -3.07 8.44
N ASP A 279 25.57 -3.27 7.82
CA ASP A 279 25.41 -4.04 6.58
C ASP A 279 26.32 -3.50 5.45
N PHE A 280 26.45 -2.17 5.37
CA PHE A 280 27.37 -1.52 4.42
C PHE A 280 28.83 -1.87 4.66
N TYR A 281 29.29 -1.86 5.93
CA TYR A 281 30.68 -2.21 6.25
C TYR A 281 30.97 -3.70 6.16
N ILE A 282 29.98 -4.57 6.44
CA ILE A 282 30.05 -6.01 6.18
C ILE A 282 30.38 -6.23 4.70
N ARG A 283 29.63 -5.59 3.79
CA ARG A 283 29.88 -5.72 2.35
C ARG A 283 31.27 -5.23 1.93
N LEU A 284 31.85 -4.27 2.64
CA LEU A 284 33.18 -3.74 2.35
C LEU A 284 34.31 -4.55 3.01
N ASP A 285 34.01 -5.67 3.65
CA ASP A 285 34.95 -6.48 4.44
C ASP A 285 35.70 -5.63 5.50
N ARG A 286 34.95 -4.74 6.18
CA ARG A 286 35.46 -3.84 7.23
C ARG A 286 34.92 -4.22 8.61
N ASP A 287 35.23 -5.43 9.04
CA ASP A 287 34.85 -6.00 10.34
C ASP A 287 35.21 -5.09 11.53
N ASP A 288 36.30 -4.31 11.40
CA ASP A 288 36.74 -3.36 12.41
C ASP A 288 35.73 -2.24 12.65
N LEU A 289 35.10 -1.75 11.57
CA LEU A 289 34.10 -0.69 11.61
C LEU A 289 32.72 -1.23 11.94
N GLU A 290 32.36 -2.38 11.36
CA GLU A 290 31.14 -3.10 11.72
C GLU A 290 31.07 -3.34 13.23
N LYS A 291 32.12 -3.93 13.82
CA LYS A 291 32.14 -4.21 15.26
C LYS A 291 31.97 -2.96 16.11
N LYS A 292 32.59 -1.84 15.72
CA LYS A 292 32.40 -0.55 16.40
C LYS A 292 30.94 -0.10 16.35
N ILE A 293 30.24 -0.31 15.23
CA ILE A 293 28.83 0.05 15.08
C ILE A 293 27.95 -0.86 15.93
N LEU A 294 28.19 -2.17 15.90
CA LEU A 294 27.46 -3.14 16.73
C LEU A 294 27.63 -2.84 18.23
N ASP A 295 28.82 -2.47 18.67
CA ASP A 295 29.07 -2.04 20.05
C ASP A 295 28.26 -0.78 20.42
N ILE A 296 28.05 0.16 19.48
CA ILE A 296 27.19 1.33 19.70
C ILE A 296 25.73 0.91 19.82
N ILE A 297 25.27 0.03 18.92
CA ILE A 297 23.89 -0.48 18.94
C ILE A 297 23.60 -1.18 20.28
N ASP A 298 24.53 -2.03 20.75
CA ASP A 298 24.38 -2.76 22.01
C ASP A 298 24.33 -1.81 23.22
N LYS A 299 25.22 -0.81 23.28
CA LYS A 299 25.18 0.22 24.34
C LYS A 299 23.85 0.97 24.38
N ARG A 300 23.22 1.17 23.22
CA ARG A 300 21.94 1.87 23.08
C ARG A 300 20.72 0.96 23.18
N SER A 301 20.88 -0.37 23.29
CA SER A 301 19.79 -1.34 23.42
C SER A 301 18.84 -1.00 24.59
N LYS A 302 19.39 -0.47 25.69
CA LYS A 302 18.66 -0.08 26.90
C LYS A 302 17.82 1.19 26.77
N ILE A 303 18.03 1.98 25.70
CA ILE A 303 17.29 3.22 25.43
C ILE A 303 15.95 2.85 24.78
N LYS A 304 14.85 3.44 25.28
CA LYS A 304 13.50 3.22 24.75
C LYS A 304 13.41 3.68 23.29
N SER A 305 12.81 2.85 22.44
CA SER A 305 12.69 3.07 20.99
C SER A 305 12.05 4.40 20.59
N ASP A 306 11.06 4.88 21.36
CA ASP A 306 10.36 6.14 21.08
C ASP A 306 11.03 7.38 21.71
N GLN A 307 12.18 7.20 22.36
CA GLN A 307 12.90 8.32 22.97
C GLN A 307 13.43 9.26 21.88
N SER A 308 13.22 10.56 22.08
CA SER A 308 13.76 11.60 21.20
C SER A 308 15.29 11.63 21.26
N LEU A 309 15.91 11.77 20.09
CA LEU A 309 17.36 11.89 19.95
C LEU A 309 17.86 13.28 20.32
N LYS A 310 19.06 13.35 20.89
CA LYS A 310 19.79 14.61 21.06
C LYS A 310 20.75 14.79 19.88
N LYS A 311 21.01 16.04 19.48
CA LYS A 311 22.01 16.35 18.44
C LYS A 311 23.40 15.78 18.73
N GLN A 312 23.77 15.67 20.01
CA GLN A 312 25.02 15.07 20.44
C GLN A 312 25.12 13.58 20.07
N ASP A 313 24.01 12.84 20.08
CA ASP A 313 23.98 11.44 19.67
C ASP A 313 24.33 11.30 18.18
N ILE A 314 23.76 12.18 17.35
CA ILE A 314 24.00 12.21 15.90
C ILE A 314 25.46 12.60 15.62
N ASN A 315 25.96 13.66 16.26
CA ASN A 315 27.34 14.12 16.07
C ASN A 315 28.37 13.07 16.50
N ALA A 316 28.12 12.34 17.59
CA ALA A 316 29.02 11.28 18.05
C ALA A 316 29.18 10.17 16.98
N ILE A 317 28.09 9.81 16.30
CA ILE A 317 28.13 8.81 15.22
C ILE A 317 28.81 9.35 13.98
N LEU A 318 28.50 10.59 13.58
CA LEU A 318 29.15 11.22 12.42
C LEU A 318 30.67 11.35 12.58
N ASN A 319 31.15 11.58 13.81
CA ASN A 319 32.57 11.66 14.13
C ASN A 319 33.30 10.31 14.09
N ILE A 320 32.60 9.20 14.30
CA ILE A 320 33.18 7.85 14.21
C ILE A 320 33.42 7.45 12.75
N LEU A 321 32.73 8.10 11.82
CA LEU A 321 32.76 7.82 10.38
C LEU A 321 33.62 8.80 9.57
N ALA A 322 34.22 9.80 10.24
CA ALA A 322 35.14 10.77 9.66
C ALA A 322 36.58 10.23 9.71
#